data_AF-A0A2I8VS45-F1
#
_entry.id   AF-A0A2I8VS45-F1
#
_cell.length_a   1.000
_cell.length_b   1.000
_cell.length_c   1.000
_cell.angle_alpha   90.00
_cell.angle_beta   90.00
_cell.angle_gamma   90.00
#
_symmetry.space_group_name_H-M   'P 1'
#
loop_
_entity.id
_entity.type
_entity.pdbx_description
1 polymer ?
#
loop_
_entity_poly.entity_id
_entity_poly.type
_entity_poly.pdbx_seq_one_letter_code
_entity_poly.pdbx_strand_id
1 'polypeptide(L)'
;MRVVVPFDATDPKTRLAPVLDATERREFARCMLRDVLDAVVGLSRADAVAGVDVAVDVVSTAPLDPPLERDVDSSDSDPSVTVRVDDRSLDSVVDDAIAETVGEGEAGASEPLVVVMADLALATPDALSRLVQPDEDVVLVPGRGLGTNALVVRTPAFRTDFHGASYLDHRRAAADVGTVGTVDSFRLATDVDEPADLVEAFVHGGERTRDWLTSRFELAVSEAEGRVTLARR
;
A
#
# COMPACT_ATOMS: atom_id res chain seq x y z
N MET A 1 12.37 -7.41 8.78
CA MET A 1 11.53 -7.45 7.56
C MET A 1 11.62 -6.13 6.82
N ARG A 2 11.51 -6.17 5.50
CA ARG A 2 11.52 -4.97 4.65
C ARG A 2 10.13 -4.73 4.07
N VAL A 3 9.66 -3.48 4.14
CA VAL A 3 8.40 -3.04 3.55
C VAL A 3 8.72 -2.10 2.39
N VAL A 4 8.19 -2.39 1.21
CA VAL A 4 8.27 -1.53 0.03
C VAL A 4 6.90 -0.90 -0.23
N VAL A 5 6.88 0.42 -0.38
CA VAL A 5 5.68 1.20 -0.71
C VAL A 5 5.90 1.91 -2.05
N PRO A 6 5.45 1.32 -3.17
CA PRO A 6 5.54 1.95 -4.48
C PRO A 6 4.62 3.17 -4.56
N PHE A 7 5.12 4.28 -5.11
CA PHE A 7 4.38 5.53 -5.18
C PHE A 7 4.60 6.24 -6.53
N ASP A 8 3.50 6.55 -7.22
CA ASP A 8 3.56 7.40 -8.40
C ASP A 8 3.50 8.89 -8.02
N ALA A 9 4.64 9.57 -8.09
CA ALA A 9 4.75 11.00 -7.80
C ALA A 9 4.52 11.90 -9.02
N THR A 10 4.40 11.33 -10.23
CA THR A 10 4.39 12.10 -11.48
C THR A 10 2.99 12.62 -11.82
N ASP A 11 2.02 11.73 -11.96
CA ASP A 11 0.60 12.08 -12.18
C ASP A 11 -0.32 11.09 -11.46
N PRO A 12 -0.36 11.13 -10.11
CA PRO A 12 -1.14 10.18 -9.35
C PRO A 12 -2.64 10.32 -9.61
N LYS A 13 -3.35 9.19 -9.45
CA LYS A 13 -4.81 9.13 -9.32
C LYS A 13 -5.58 9.71 -10.49
N THR A 14 -5.06 9.59 -11.71
CA THR A 14 -5.66 10.20 -12.93
C THR A 14 -7.16 9.91 -13.12
N ARG A 15 -7.65 8.75 -12.65
CA ARG A 15 -9.08 8.37 -12.65
C ARG A 15 -9.96 9.24 -11.74
N LEU A 16 -9.37 9.95 -10.78
CA LEU A 16 -10.05 10.94 -9.93
C LEU A 16 -10.16 12.33 -10.58
N ALA A 17 -9.60 12.54 -11.78
CA ALA A 17 -9.70 13.81 -12.51
C ALA A 17 -11.13 14.38 -12.68
N PRO A 18 -12.21 13.57 -12.76
CA PRO A 18 -13.58 14.11 -12.80
C PRO A 18 -14.00 14.88 -11.56
N VAL A 19 -13.34 14.67 -10.41
CA VAL A 19 -13.71 15.28 -9.11
C VAL A 19 -12.56 16.05 -8.44
N LEU A 20 -11.30 15.72 -8.78
CA LEU A 20 -10.09 16.34 -8.24
C LEU A 20 -9.22 16.95 -9.35
N ASP A 21 -8.79 18.20 -9.17
CA ASP A 21 -7.78 18.78 -10.06
C ASP A 21 -6.38 18.15 -9.85
N ALA A 22 -5.41 18.49 -10.70
CA ALA A 22 -4.08 17.88 -10.64
C ALA A 22 -3.30 18.18 -9.34
N THR A 23 -3.54 19.33 -8.71
CA THR A 23 -2.94 19.67 -7.42
C THR A 23 -3.59 18.83 -6.32
N GLU A 24 -4.92 18.77 -6.31
CA GLU A 24 -5.70 18.00 -5.35
C GLU A 24 -5.38 16.50 -5.41
N ARG A 25 -5.22 15.93 -6.61
CA ARG A 25 -4.79 14.53 -6.75
C ARG A 25 -3.43 14.26 -6.12
N ARG A 26 -2.47 15.16 -6.28
CA ARG A 26 -1.13 15.03 -5.67
C ARG A 26 -1.21 15.15 -4.16
N GLU A 27 -1.93 16.14 -3.64
CA GLU A 27 -2.15 16.29 -2.20
C GLU A 27 -2.81 15.05 -1.60
N PHE A 28 -3.87 14.57 -2.26
CA PHE A 28 -4.65 13.43 -1.79
C PHE A 28 -3.85 12.12 -1.81
N ALA A 29 -3.10 11.85 -2.89
CA ALA A 29 -2.21 10.70 -2.97
C ALA A 29 -1.15 10.72 -1.85
N ARG A 30 -0.66 11.91 -1.47
CA ARG A 30 0.28 12.06 -0.36
C ARG A 30 -0.37 11.84 1.01
N CYS A 31 -1.65 12.18 1.19
CA CYS A 31 -2.39 11.82 2.40
C CYS A 31 -2.48 10.30 2.56
N MET A 32 -2.85 9.58 1.50
CA MET A 32 -2.95 8.12 1.52
C MET A 32 -1.60 7.45 1.78
N LEU A 33 -0.54 7.92 1.10
CA LEU A 33 0.82 7.43 1.35
C LEU A 33 1.20 7.57 2.83
N ARG A 34 0.92 8.73 3.44
CA ARG A 34 1.21 8.95 4.87
C ARG A 34 0.38 8.05 5.77
N ASP A 35 -0.91 7.85 5.48
CA ASP A 35 -1.75 6.94 6.25
C ASP A 35 -1.24 5.48 6.16
N VAL A 36 -0.74 5.04 4.99
CA VAL A 36 -0.09 3.73 4.83
C VAL A 36 1.20 3.64 5.67
N LEU A 37 2.04 4.68 5.64
CA LEU A 37 3.25 4.73 6.47
C LEU A 37 2.93 4.70 7.96
N ASP A 38 1.91 5.45 8.40
CA ASP A 38 1.42 5.46 9.78
C ASP A 38 0.94 4.05 10.20
N ALA A 39 0.27 3.32 9.31
CA ALA A 39 -0.13 1.93 9.54
C ALA A 39 1.06 0.98 9.67
N VAL A 40 2.11 1.14 8.85
CA VAL A 40 3.34 0.33 8.92
C VAL A 40 4.14 0.64 10.18
N VAL A 41 4.24 1.91 10.58
CA VAL A 41 4.85 2.31 11.86
C VAL A 41 4.08 1.70 13.04
N GLY A 42 2.75 1.76 13.00
CA GLY A 42 1.91 1.14 14.03
C GLY A 42 2.06 -0.38 14.10
N LEU A 43 2.22 -1.06 12.95
CA LEU A 43 2.56 -2.49 12.90
C LEU A 43 3.90 -2.74 13.59
N SER A 44 4.94 -1.99 13.21
CA SER A 44 6.27 -2.11 13.81
C SER A 44 6.24 -1.93 15.33
N ARG A 45 5.46 -0.98 15.85
CA ARG A 45 5.31 -0.79 17.32
C ARG A 45 4.61 -1.97 18.00
N ALA A 46 3.62 -2.58 17.35
CA ALA A 46 2.94 -3.77 17.87
C ALA A 46 3.85 -5.02 17.84
N ASP A 47 4.62 -5.19 16.76
CA ASP A 47 5.55 -6.30 16.55
C ASP A 47 6.94 -6.07 17.17
N ALA A 48 7.29 -4.86 17.59
CA ALA A 48 8.51 -4.58 18.37
C ALA A 48 8.50 -5.35 19.69
N VAL A 49 7.31 -5.71 20.19
CA VAL A 49 7.13 -6.65 21.30
C VAL A 49 7.66 -8.06 20.96
N ALA A 50 7.67 -8.42 19.68
CA ALA A 50 8.18 -9.68 19.13
C ALA A 50 9.63 -9.58 18.59
N GLY A 51 10.27 -8.41 18.61
CA GLY A 51 11.70 -8.23 18.27
C GLY A 51 12.03 -8.30 16.78
N VAL A 52 11.09 -7.93 15.90
CA VAL A 52 11.32 -7.87 14.45
C VAL A 52 11.65 -6.43 14.03
N ASP A 53 12.85 -6.21 13.50
CA ASP A 53 13.21 -4.92 12.91
C ASP A 53 12.43 -4.69 11.61
N VAL A 54 11.86 -3.50 11.43
CA VAL A 54 11.12 -3.11 10.24
C VAL A 54 11.84 -1.96 9.54
N ALA A 55 12.18 -2.14 8.27
CA ALA A 55 12.70 -1.09 7.40
C ALA A 55 11.68 -0.78 6.30
N VAL A 56 11.42 0.50 6.04
CA VAL A 56 10.42 0.94 5.05
C VAL A 56 11.09 1.72 3.94
N ASP A 57 10.86 1.30 2.69
CA ASP A 57 11.33 1.98 1.49
C ASP A 57 10.15 2.47 0.66
N VAL A 58 9.98 3.78 0.59
CA VAL A 58 9.09 4.42 -0.39
C VAL A 58 9.85 4.52 -1.71
N VAL A 59 9.35 3.82 -2.73
CA VAL A 59 9.94 3.85 -4.07
C VAL A 59 9.07 4.72 -4.95
N SER A 60 9.58 5.91 -5.28
CA SER A 60 8.83 6.96 -5.94
C SER A 60 9.26 7.11 -7.40
N THR A 61 8.32 7.28 -8.32
CA THR A 61 8.62 7.50 -9.75
C THR A 61 9.33 8.84 -10.02
N ALA A 62 9.23 9.80 -9.10
CA ALA A 62 9.88 11.11 -9.17
C ALA A 62 10.22 11.63 -7.76
N PRO A 63 11.08 12.67 -7.62
CA PRO A 63 11.31 13.31 -6.32
C PRO A 63 10.01 13.83 -5.71
N LEU A 64 9.86 13.66 -4.40
CA LEU A 64 8.72 14.19 -3.67
C LEU A 64 8.96 15.68 -3.36
N ASP A 65 8.02 16.52 -3.78
CA ASP A 65 8.00 17.95 -3.47
C ASP A 65 6.67 18.34 -2.79
N PRO A 66 6.69 18.77 -1.51
CA PRO A 66 7.85 18.79 -0.61
C PRO A 66 8.38 17.37 -0.33
N PRO A 67 9.59 17.20 0.22
CA PRO A 67 10.05 15.89 0.69
C PRO A 67 9.08 15.26 1.70
N LEU A 68 9.13 13.93 1.87
CA LEU A 68 8.43 13.29 3.00
C LEU A 68 9.15 13.71 4.30
N GLU A 69 8.47 14.53 5.09
CA GLU A 69 8.93 14.90 6.42
C GLU A 69 8.64 13.77 7.40
N ARG A 70 9.55 13.56 8.36
CA ARG A 70 9.26 12.74 9.54
C ARG A 70 8.27 13.48 10.42
N ASP A 71 7.26 12.76 10.89
CA ASP A 71 6.30 13.33 11.82
C ASP A 71 6.99 13.71 13.14
N VAL A 72 6.51 14.78 13.76
CA VAL A 72 7.06 15.31 15.02
C VAL A 72 6.94 14.28 16.16
N ASP A 73 5.97 13.36 16.05
CA ASP A 73 5.72 12.29 17.02
C ASP A 73 6.44 10.97 16.68
N SER A 74 7.38 10.98 15.73
CA SER A 74 8.23 9.82 15.44
C SER A 74 9.20 9.55 16.62
N SER A 75 9.22 8.31 17.08
CA SER A 75 10.13 7.78 18.10
C SER A 75 11.46 7.34 17.48
N ASP A 76 12.56 7.38 18.24
CA ASP A 76 13.83 6.76 17.83
C ASP A 76 13.70 5.23 17.63
N SER A 77 12.66 4.62 18.21
CA SER A 77 12.32 3.21 18.04
C SER A 77 11.41 2.94 16.84
N ASP A 78 10.96 3.97 16.12
CA ASP A 78 10.14 3.78 14.92
C ASP A 78 10.98 3.27 13.76
N PRO A 79 10.37 2.53 12.81
CA PRO A 79 11.11 2.03 11.67
C PRO A 79 11.71 3.18 10.86
N SER A 80 12.89 2.93 10.29
CA SER A 80 13.46 3.85 9.32
C SER A 80 12.58 3.88 8.07
N VAL A 81 12.20 5.08 7.65
CA VAL A 81 11.52 5.31 6.37
C VAL A 81 12.51 5.98 5.45
N THR A 82 12.86 5.32 4.35
CA THR A 82 13.68 5.88 3.28
C THR A 82 12.82 6.20 2.07
N VAL A 83 13.24 7.19 1.29
CA VAL A 83 12.61 7.53 0.02
C VAL A 83 13.68 7.44 -1.05
N ARG A 84 13.45 6.62 -2.07
CA ARG A 84 14.30 6.54 -3.25
C ARG A 84 13.49 6.82 -4.51
N VAL A 85 14.15 7.43 -5.51
CA VAL A 85 13.56 7.67 -6.82
C VAL A 85 13.97 6.56 -7.77
N ASP A 86 13.00 5.89 -8.37
CA ASP A 86 13.19 4.83 -9.36
C ASP A 86 12.01 4.89 -10.34
N ASP A 87 12.28 5.21 -11.60
CA ASP A 87 11.27 5.41 -12.66
C ASP A 87 11.05 4.16 -13.53
N ARG A 88 11.64 3.03 -13.15
CA ARG A 88 11.40 1.74 -13.79
C ARG A 88 9.97 1.24 -13.52
N SER A 89 9.57 0.16 -14.21
CA SER A 89 8.26 -0.44 -14.00
C SER A 89 8.10 -0.94 -12.56
N LEU A 90 6.85 -0.94 -12.07
CA LEU A 90 6.50 -1.47 -10.75
C LEU A 90 7.02 -2.91 -10.59
N ASP A 91 6.81 -3.76 -11.59
CA ASP A 91 7.30 -5.15 -11.59
C ASP A 91 8.82 -5.22 -11.40
N SER A 92 9.58 -4.40 -12.13
CA SER A 92 11.05 -4.40 -12.03
C SER A 92 11.53 -3.94 -10.65
N VAL A 93 10.87 -2.94 -10.07
CA VAL A 93 11.21 -2.42 -8.74
C VAL A 93 10.94 -3.48 -7.66
N VAL A 94 9.80 -4.17 -7.76
CA VAL A 94 9.41 -5.19 -6.78
C VAL A 94 10.26 -6.45 -6.94
N ASP A 95 10.51 -6.91 -8.16
CA ASP A 95 11.36 -8.08 -8.41
C ASP A 95 12.81 -7.87 -7.93
N ASP A 96 13.37 -6.67 -8.11
CA ASP A 96 14.68 -6.32 -7.54
C ASP A 96 14.64 -6.32 -6.00
N ALA A 97 13.57 -5.77 -5.41
CA ALA A 97 13.42 -5.79 -3.95
C ALA A 97 13.27 -7.23 -3.41
N ILE A 98 12.63 -8.14 -4.16
CA ILE A 98 12.57 -9.56 -3.84
C ILE A 98 13.98 -10.15 -3.87
N ALA A 99 14.75 -9.91 -4.93
CA ALA A 99 16.11 -10.44 -5.06
C ALA A 99 17.06 -9.93 -3.96
N GLU A 100 16.96 -8.65 -3.60
CA GLU A 100 17.79 -8.01 -2.56
C GLU A 100 17.45 -8.49 -1.14
N THR A 101 16.17 -8.71 -0.86
CA THR A 101 15.68 -8.98 0.51
C THR A 101 15.58 -10.47 0.77
N VAL A 102 14.98 -11.19 -0.19
CA VAL A 102 14.60 -12.61 -0.08
C VAL A 102 15.70 -13.54 -0.63
N GLY A 103 16.77 -12.98 -1.23
CA GLY A 103 17.77 -13.68 -2.05
C GLY A 103 18.41 -14.93 -1.42
N GLU A 104 19.16 -15.68 -2.26
CA GLU A 104 19.81 -16.96 -1.96
C GLU A 104 21.00 -16.89 -0.96
N GLY A 105 20.95 -16.00 0.03
CA GLY A 105 21.98 -15.88 1.07
C GLY A 105 22.09 -17.13 1.96
N GLU A 106 23.23 -17.28 2.65
CA GLU A 106 23.55 -18.46 3.48
C GLU A 106 22.37 -18.89 4.36
N ALA A 107 22.15 -20.20 4.42
CA ALA A 107 21.03 -20.85 5.10
C ALA A 107 20.88 -20.38 6.56
N GLY A 108 20.01 -19.39 6.79
CA GLY A 108 19.69 -18.89 8.12
C GLY A 108 19.12 -17.47 8.11
N ALA A 109 17.81 -17.38 7.87
CA ALA A 109 16.97 -16.17 8.01
C ALA A 109 17.12 -15.09 6.91
N SER A 110 16.64 -15.41 5.70
CA SER A 110 16.22 -14.34 4.79
C SER A 110 14.90 -13.74 5.29
N GLU A 111 14.82 -12.42 5.37
CA GLU A 111 13.65 -11.72 5.87
C GLU A 111 12.56 -11.64 4.80
N PRO A 112 11.26 -11.70 5.17
CA PRO A 112 10.20 -11.48 4.21
C PRO A 112 10.26 -10.07 3.63
N LEU A 113 9.99 -9.95 2.32
CA LEU A 113 9.60 -8.70 1.69
C LEU A 113 8.08 -8.53 1.82
N VAL A 114 7.65 -7.36 2.27
CA VAL A 114 6.25 -6.95 2.23
C VAL A 114 6.12 -5.81 1.22
N VAL A 115 5.16 -5.91 0.30
CA VAL A 115 4.81 -4.80 -0.61
C VAL A 115 3.41 -4.33 -0.24
N VAL A 116 3.25 -3.02 -0.03
CA VAL A 116 1.97 -2.38 0.29
C VAL A 116 1.76 -1.22 -0.66
N MET A 117 0.68 -1.24 -1.46
CA MET A 117 0.38 -0.15 -2.37
C MET A 117 0.05 1.14 -1.60
N ALA A 118 0.52 2.28 -2.10
CA ALA A 118 0.45 3.58 -1.39
C ALA A 118 -0.97 4.19 -1.30
N ASP A 119 -1.95 3.59 -1.97
CA ASP A 119 -3.33 4.06 -2.07
C ASP A 119 -4.33 3.26 -1.23
N LEU A 120 -3.81 2.41 -0.33
CA LEU A 120 -4.60 1.73 0.67
C LEU A 120 -4.91 2.65 1.84
N ALA A 121 -5.69 3.69 1.58
CA ALA A 121 -6.04 4.71 2.57
C ALA A 121 -6.72 4.13 3.83
N LEU A 122 -7.30 2.94 3.73
CA LEU A 122 -7.99 2.24 4.82
C LEU A 122 -7.08 1.33 5.63
N ALA A 123 -5.79 1.22 5.27
CA ALA A 123 -4.81 0.37 5.94
C ALA A 123 -4.73 0.70 7.44
N THR A 124 -4.60 -0.35 8.25
CA THR A 124 -4.41 -0.23 9.69
C THR A 124 -3.32 -1.18 10.16
N PRO A 125 -2.68 -0.93 11.32
CA PRO A 125 -1.73 -1.85 11.92
C PRO A 125 -2.29 -3.28 12.04
N ASP A 126 -3.54 -3.42 12.51
CA ASP A 126 -4.19 -4.73 12.64
C ASP A 126 -4.38 -5.46 11.29
N ALA A 127 -4.70 -4.72 10.23
CA ALA A 127 -4.88 -5.31 8.91
C ALA A 127 -3.54 -5.78 8.34
N LEU A 128 -2.48 -5.00 8.52
CA LEU A 128 -1.13 -5.38 8.12
C LEU A 128 -0.55 -6.51 8.98
N SER A 129 -0.90 -6.57 10.28
CA SER A 129 -0.53 -7.70 11.14
C SER A 129 -1.12 -9.02 10.62
N ARG A 130 -2.40 -9.01 10.23
CA ARG A 130 -3.04 -10.18 9.58
C ARG A 130 -2.43 -10.53 8.22
N LEU A 131 -1.83 -9.57 7.51
CA LEU A 131 -1.13 -9.82 6.26
C LEU A 131 0.18 -10.59 6.48
N VAL A 132 0.95 -10.26 7.52
CA VAL A 132 2.26 -10.87 7.78
C VAL A 132 2.19 -12.16 8.59
N GLN A 133 1.07 -12.42 9.27
CA GLN A 133 0.83 -13.61 10.08
C GLN A 133 0.93 -14.96 9.35
N PRO A 134 0.40 -15.13 8.12
CA PRO A 134 0.45 -16.42 7.44
C PRO A 134 1.89 -16.78 7.01
N ASP A 135 2.23 -18.06 7.13
CA ASP A 135 3.58 -18.59 6.93
C ASP A 135 3.86 -19.02 5.47
N GLU A 136 2.90 -18.86 4.54
CA GLU A 136 3.09 -19.26 3.14
C GLU A 136 4.22 -18.47 2.44
N ASP A 137 4.82 -19.09 1.43
CA ASP A 137 5.94 -18.53 0.67
C ASP A 137 5.56 -17.22 -0.03
N VAL A 138 4.30 -17.11 -0.48
CA VAL A 138 3.70 -15.88 -0.98
C VAL A 138 2.31 -15.71 -0.40
N VAL A 139 2.04 -14.56 0.23
CA VAL A 139 0.71 -14.18 0.75
C VAL A 139 0.21 -13.01 -0.06
N LEU A 140 -1.02 -13.08 -0.57
CA LEU A 140 -1.61 -12.06 -1.44
C LEU A 140 -2.84 -11.40 -0.81
N VAL A 141 -2.98 -10.08 -1.02
CA VAL A 141 -4.23 -9.36 -0.81
C VAL A 141 -4.79 -8.94 -2.18
N PRO A 142 -5.99 -9.41 -2.54
CA PRO A 142 -6.64 -8.97 -3.77
C PRO A 142 -7.14 -7.54 -3.63
N GLY A 143 -6.98 -6.74 -4.68
CA GLY A 143 -7.67 -5.46 -4.87
C GLY A 143 -8.98 -5.60 -5.62
N ARG A 144 -9.74 -4.50 -5.68
CA ARG A 144 -10.95 -4.45 -6.50
C ARG A 144 -10.57 -4.59 -7.97
N GLY A 145 -11.43 -5.23 -8.76
CA GLY A 145 -11.11 -5.49 -10.17
C GLY A 145 -10.02 -6.53 -10.42
N LEU A 146 -9.64 -7.33 -9.41
CA LEU A 146 -8.62 -8.40 -9.48
C LEU A 146 -7.17 -7.89 -9.59
N GLY A 147 -6.89 -6.68 -9.12
CA GLY A 147 -5.54 -6.20 -8.86
C GLY A 147 -4.90 -6.86 -7.64
N THR A 148 -3.62 -6.59 -7.36
CA THR A 148 -2.93 -7.02 -6.13
C THR A 148 -2.53 -5.78 -5.31
N ASN A 149 -3.12 -5.64 -4.13
CA ASN A 149 -2.98 -4.44 -3.31
C ASN A 149 -1.86 -4.53 -2.27
N ALA A 150 -1.56 -5.74 -1.82
CA ALA A 150 -0.44 -6.00 -0.94
C ALA A 150 0.00 -7.46 -1.09
N LEU A 151 1.26 -7.74 -0.79
CA LEU A 151 1.79 -9.10 -0.79
C LEU A 151 2.97 -9.27 0.16
N VAL A 152 3.17 -10.49 0.62
CA VAL A 152 4.35 -10.93 1.37
C VAL A 152 5.08 -11.97 0.54
N VAL A 153 6.40 -11.86 0.41
CA VAL A 153 7.25 -12.79 -0.34
C VAL A 153 8.36 -13.32 0.56
N ARG A 154 8.49 -14.64 0.61
CA ARG A 154 9.51 -15.39 1.36
C ARG A 154 10.35 -16.32 0.47
N THR A 155 10.08 -16.35 -0.83
CA THR A 155 10.87 -17.09 -1.82
C THR A 155 11.43 -16.17 -2.92
N PRO A 156 12.74 -16.26 -3.24
CA PRO A 156 13.34 -15.44 -4.30
C PRO A 156 12.94 -15.88 -5.71
N ALA A 157 12.25 -17.02 -5.84
CA ALA A 157 11.78 -17.55 -7.11
C ALA A 157 10.51 -16.86 -7.64
N PHE A 158 9.78 -16.14 -6.78
CA PHE A 158 8.56 -15.43 -7.17
C PHE A 158 8.87 -14.20 -8.03
N ARG A 159 8.03 -13.95 -9.05
CA ARG A 159 8.12 -12.81 -9.96
C ARG A 159 6.77 -12.15 -10.08
N THR A 160 6.78 -10.83 -10.21
CA THR A 160 5.58 -10.00 -10.23
C THR A 160 5.17 -9.59 -11.64
N ASP A 161 3.86 -9.41 -11.80
CA ASP A 161 3.22 -8.82 -12.96
C ASP A 161 1.95 -8.09 -12.47
N PHE A 162 2.06 -6.78 -12.24
CA PHE A 162 0.96 -5.96 -11.72
C PHE A 162 -0.06 -5.57 -12.79
N HIS A 163 0.06 -6.06 -14.02
CA HIS A 163 -0.86 -5.72 -15.10
C HIS A 163 -2.14 -6.56 -15.07
N GLY A 164 -3.24 -5.97 -15.56
CA GLY A 164 -4.49 -6.69 -15.79
C GLY A 164 -5.05 -7.34 -14.51
N ALA A 165 -5.30 -8.65 -14.57
CA ALA A 165 -5.85 -9.43 -13.45
C ALA A 165 -4.73 -9.95 -12.53
N SER A 166 -3.86 -9.05 -12.08
CA SER A 166 -2.60 -9.37 -11.41
C SER A 166 -2.75 -10.29 -10.20
N TYR A 167 -3.87 -10.23 -9.45
CA TYR A 167 -4.09 -11.18 -8.36
C TYR A 167 -4.15 -12.64 -8.85
N LEU A 168 -4.81 -12.90 -9.97
CA LEU A 168 -4.90 -14.24 -10.53
C LEU A 168 -3.55 -14.72 -11.09
N ASP A 169 -2.82 -13.80 -11.71
CA ASP A 169 -1.52 -14.11 -12.32
C ASP A 169 -0.45 -14.32 -11.24
N HIS A 170 -0.37 -13.46 -10.24
CA HIS A 170 0.45 -13.65 -9.05
C HIS A 170 0.12 -14.95 -8.30
N ARG A 171 -1.16 -15.28 -8.12
CA ARG A 171 -1.55 -16.52 -7.44
C ARG A 171 -1.09 -17.77 -8.21
N ARG A 172 -1.13 -17.74 -9.54
CA ARG A 172 -0.60 -18.84 -10.38
C ARG A 172 0.92 -18.92 -10.26
N ALA A 173 1.61 -17.80 -10.48
CA ALA A 173 3.07 -17.72 -10.40
C ALA A 173 3.59 -18.16 -9.01
N ALA A 174 2.91 -17.77 -7.94
CA ALA A 174 3.24 -18.18 -6.59
C ALA A 174 3.08 -19.70 -6.37
N ALA A 175 2.00 -20.29 -6.90
CA ALA A 175 1.74 -21.73 -6.77
C ALA A 175 2.76 -22.58 -7.55
N ASP A 176 3.37 -22.02 -8.60
CA ASP A 176 4.41 -22.68 -9.38
C ASP A 176 5.76 -22.73 -8.64
N VAL A 177 5.98 -21.86 -7.64
CA VAL A 177 7.27 -21.72 -6.93
C VAL A 177 7.20 -21.99 -5.43
N GLY A 178 6.01 -22.16 -4.85
CA GLY A 178 5.83 -22.38 -3.42
C GLY A 178 4.37 -22.48 -2.96
N THR A 179 4.17 -22.31 -1.66
CA THR A 179 2.86 -22.23 -1.01
C THR A 179 2.26 -20.84 -1.14
N VAL A 180 0.93 -20.77 -1.26
CA VAL A 180 0.21 -19.50 -1.51
C VAL A 180 -0.91 -19.28 -0.50
N GLY A 181 -0.84 -18.15 0.20
CA GLY A 181 -1.88 -17.64 1.08
C GLY A 181 -2.70 -16.52 0.41
N THR A 182 -3.94 -16.34 0.85
CA THR A 182 -4.73 -15.15 0.51
C THR A 182 -5.35 -14.59 1.77
N VAL A 183 -5.20 -13.29 1.99
CA VAL A 183 -5.82 -12.56 3.10
C VAL A 183 -7.01 -11.78 2.59
N ASP A 184 -8.19 -12.14 3.07
CA ASP A 184 -9.41 -11.36 2.90
C ASP A 184 -9.43 -10.20 3.90
N SER A 185 -9.35 -8.99 3.38
CA SER A 185 -9.30 -7.77 4.20
C SER A 185 -10.01 -6.64 3.47
N PHE A 186 -11.18 -6.25 3.97
CA PHE A 186 -11.88 -5.04 3.49
C PHE A 186 -10.94 -3.81 3.43
N ARG A 187 -10.08 -3.65 4.43
CA ARG A 187 -9.18 -2.49 4.56
C ARG A 187 -8.05 -2.49 3.53
N LEU A 188 -7.53 -3.66 3.18
CA LEU A 188 -6.41 -3.77 2.25
C LEU A 188 -6.87 -4.07 0.82
N ALA A 189 -8.10 -4.59 0.64
CA ALA A 189 -8.70 -4.83 -0.67
C ALA A 189 -9.33 -3.57 -1.28
N THR A 190 -9.50 -2.50 -0.50
CA THR A 190 -10.11 -1.24 -0.96
C THR A 190 -9.02 -0.20 -1.23
N ASP A 191 -8.46 -0.29 -2.42
CA ASP A 191 -7.68 0.77 -3.06
C ASP A 191 -8.60 1.93 -3.49
N VAL A 192 -8.05 3.15 -3.47
CA VAL A 192 -8.80 4.37 -3.79
C VAL A 192 -8.36 4.88 -5.16
N ASP A 193 -9.07 4.49 -6.21
CA ASP A 193 -8.68 4.83 -7.60
C ASP A 193 -9.77 5.61 -8.35
N GLU A 194 -11.03 5.34 -8.09
CA GLU A 194 -12.16 5.94 -8.79
C GLU A 194 -13.02 6.81 -7.85
N PRO A 195 -13.82 7.75 -8.37
CA PRO A 195 -14.64 8.63 -7.53
C PRO A 195 -15.57 7.88 -6.56
N ALA A 196 -16.01 6.67 -6.94
CA ALA A 196 -16.86 5.84 -6.08
C ALA A 196 -16.13 5.33 -4.83
N ASP A 197 -14.80 5.18 -4.88
CA ASP A 197 -14.00 4.65 -3.77
C ASP A 197 -13.77 5.71 -2.68
N LEU A 198 -13.95 6.99 -3.02
CA LEU A 198 -13.80 8.09 -2.08
C LEU A 198 -14.79 8.00 -0.91
N VAL A 199 -15.95 7.37 -1.10
CA VAL A 199 -16.92 7.16 -0.01
C VAL A 199 -16.35 6.28 1.08
N GLU A 200 -15.68 5.18 0.71
CA GLU A 200 -15.04 4.28 1.66
C GLU A 200 -13.86 4.97 2.35
N ALA A 201 -13.05 5.73 1.60
CA ALA A 201 -11.95 6.52 2.15
C ALA A 201 -12.43 7.60 3.14
N PHE A 202 -13.56 8.25 2.84
CA PHE A 202 -14.16 9.28 3.69
C PHE A 202 -14.55 8.75 5.07
N VAL A 203 -15.05 7.51 5.15
CA VAL A 203 -15.54 6.93 6.40
C VAL A 203 -14.45 6.11 7.11
N HIS A 204 -13.71 5.30 6.36
CA HIS A 204 -12.85 4.25 6.89
C HIS A 204 -11.35 4.50 6.74
N GLY A 205 -10.96 5.57 6.02
CA GLY A 205 -9.57 5.94 5.79
C GLY A 205 -8.82 6.34 7.06
N GLY A 206 -7.51 6.52 6.92
CA GLY A 206 -6.65 7.10 7.94
C GLY A 206 -6.99 8.56 8.23
N GLU A 207 -6.32 9.12 9.23
CA GLU A 207 -6.60 10.48 9.71
C GLU A 207 -6.41 11.51 8.58
N ARG A 208 -5.31 11.44 7.84
CA ARG A 208 -4.93 12.48 6.88
C ARG A 208 -5.82 12.45 5.65
N THR A 209 -6.15 11.26 5.16
CA THR A 209 -7.09 11.08 4.04
C THR A 209 -8.47 11.58 4.42
N ARG A 210 -8.98 11.20 5.60
CA ARG A 210 -10.31 11.65 6.06
C ARG A 210 -10.38 13.15 6.30
N ASP A 211 -9.36 13.74 6.91
CA ASP A 211 -9.32 15.18 7.14
C ASP A 211 -9.30 15.95 5.81
N TRP A 212 -8.50 15.49 4.85
CA TRP A 212 -8.44 16.10 3.52
C TRP A 212 -9.79 16.02 2.77
N LEU A 213 -10.48 14.87 2.87
CA LEU A 213 -11.78 14.66 2.25
C LEU A 213 -12.88 15.47 2.94
N THR A 214 -12.96 15.42 4.27
CA THR A 214 -14.01 16.10 5.06
C THR A 214 -13.94 17.62 4.97
N SER A 215 -12.75 18.18 4.70
CA SER A 215 -12.59 19.61 4.47
C SER A 215 -13.11 20.08 3.10
N ARG A 216 -13.33 19.16 2.14
CA ARG A 216 -13.69 19.48 0.74
C ARG A 216 -15.02 18.85 0.29
N PHE A 217 -15.42 17.77 0.95
CA PHE A 217 -16.57 16.96 0.57
C PHE A 217 -17.50 16.73 1.78
N GLU A 218 -18.71 16.29 1.46
CA GLU A 218 -19.69 15.76 2.40
C GLU A 218 -20.42 14.55 1.81
N LEU A 219 -20.96 13.70 2.68
CA LEU A 219 -21.78 12.57 2.26
C LEU A 219 -23.12 13.09 1.73
N ALA A 220 -23.48 12.64 0.53
CA ALA A 220 -24.78 12.87 -0.08
C ALA A 220 -25.41 11.52 -0.47
N VAL A 221 -26.73 11.52 -0.63
CA VAL A 221 -27.43 10.38 -1.24
C VAL A 221 -27.81 10.78 -2.65
N SER A 222 -27.30 10.04 -3.63
CA SER A 222 -27.70 10.20 -5.02
C SER A 222 -29.18 9.84 -5.16
N GLU A 223 -30.04 10.82 -5.46
CA GLU A 223 -31.47 10.58 -5.70
C GLU A 223 -31.71 9.66 -6.91
N ALA A 224 -30.79 9.67 -7.89
CA ALA A 224 -30.90 8.87 -9.11
C ALA A 224 -30.54 7.39 -8.88
N GLU A 225 -29.57 7.09 -8.02
CA GLU A 225 -29.05 5.73 -7.81
C GLU A 225 -29.44 5.13 -6.45
N GLY A 226 -29.96 5.95 -5.52
CA GLY A 226 -30.24 5.54 -4.14
C GLY A 226 -28.98 5.14 -3.36
N ARG A 227 -27.80 5.59 -3.79
CA ARG A 227 -26.49 5.23 -3.23
C ARG A 227 -25.82 6.44 -2.58
N VAL A 228 -24.97 6.16 -1.59
CA VAL A 228 -24.12 7.19 -0.96
C VAL A 228 -23.03 7.61 -1.95
N THR A 229 -22.84 8.92 -2.08
CA THR A 229 -21.81 9.55 -2.91
C THR A 229 -21.13 10.67 -2.13
N LEU A 230 -20.02 11.20 -2.64
CA LEU A 230 -19.46 12.47 -2.14
C LEU A 230 -19.95 13.64 -2.98
N ALA A 231 -20.41 14.69 -2.31
CA ALA A 231 -20.68 16.00 -2.90
C ALA A 231 -19.60 16.99 -2.46
N ARG A 232 -19.15 17.83 -3.39
CA ARG A 232 -18.18 18.89 -3.09
C ARG A 232 -18.87 20.00 -2.29
N ARG A 233 -18.18 20.52 -1.27
CA ARG A 233 -18.61 21.69 -0.48
C ARG A 233 -18.46 23.00 -1.25
#